data_AF-A0A819I7B6-F1
#
_entry.id   AF-A0A819I7B6-F1
#
_cell.length_a   1.000
_cell.length_b   1.000
_cell.length_c   1.000
_cell.angle_alpha   90.00
_cell.angle_beta   90.00
_cell.angle_gamma   90.00
#
_symmetry.space_group_name_H-M   'P 1'
#
loop_
_entity.id
_entity.type
_entity.pdbx_description
1 polymer ?
#
loop_
_entity_poly.entity_id
_entity_poly.type
_entity_poly.pdbx_seq_one_letter_code
_entity_poly.pdbx_strand_id
1 'polypeptide(L)'
;MLPTKGDRYKCLFCLDVDFCELCKSTSRPNHDSDHLLLCIKDSSVYQRSVYISNRSRLCHDGIKCDSCLINPVIGIRYECCCEINLCEKCEFIDIHDQNHHRTKITAPI
;
A
#
# COMPACT_ATOMS: atom_id res chain seq x y z
N MET A 1 -18.21 -5.69 12.77
CA MET A 1 -16.77 -5.50 13.09
C MET A 1 -16.67 -5.34 14.59
N LEU A 2 -15.94 -6.22 15.29
CA LEU A 2 -15.74 -6.08 16.73
C LEU A 2 -14.80 -4.88 16.98
N PRO A 3 -15.04 -4.05 18.02
CA PRO A 3 -14.16 -2.93 18.32
C PRO A 3 -12.75 -3.45 18.60
N THR A 4 -11.76 -2.94 17.87
CA THR A 4 -10.35 -3.26 18.09
C THR A 4 -9.97 -2.71 19.47
N LYS A 5 -9.74 -3.59 20.44
CA LYS A 5 -9.11 -3.18 21.71
C LYS A 5 -7.65 -2.84 21.42
N GLY A 6 -7.26 -1.59 21.65
CA GLY A 6 -5.90 -1.09 21.44
C GLY A 6 -5.69 -0.42 20.07
N ASP A 7 -4.42 -0.19 19.72
CA ASP A 7 -4.04 0.51 18.50
C ASP A 7 -4.34 -0.32 17.24
N ARG A 8 -4.63 0.39 16.14
CA ARG A 8 -4.82 -0.18 14.81
C ARG A 8 -3.49 -0.18 14.07
N TYR A 9 -3.21 -1.26 13.35
CA TYR A 9 -1.99 -1.44 12.56
C TYR A 9 -2.34 -1.73 11.11
N LYS A 10 -1.95 -0.87 10.18
CA LYS A 10 -2.18 -1.08 8.73
C LYS A 10 -0.92 -1.63 8.08
N CYS A 11 -1.06 -2.69 7.29
CA CYS A 11 0.04 -3.20 6.48
C CYS A 11 0.38 -2.23 5.34
N LEU A 12 1.66 -1.93 5.15
CA LEU A 12 2.11 -1.02 4.08
C LEU A 12 2.11 -1.69 2.70
N PHE A 13 2.29 -3.01 2.63
CA PHE A 13 2.37 -3.76 1.36
C PHE A 13 1.04 -4.36 0.91
N CYS A 14 0.17 -4.71 1.87
CA CYS A 14 -1.12 -5.30 1.58
C CYS A 14 -2.20 -4.22 1.47
N LEU A 15 -2.99 -4.30 0.41
CA LEU A 15 -3.98 -3.29 0.03
C LEU A 15 -5.05 -3.04 1.10
N ASP A 16 -5.49 -4.10 1.77
CA ASP A 16 -6.54 -4.01 2.80
C ASP A 16 -6.34 -4.93 4.00
N VAL A 17 -5.14 -4.94 4.58
CA VAL A 17 -4.88 -5.74 5.78
C VAL A 17 -4.62 -4.85 6.99
N ASP A 18 -5.44 -5.06 8.01
CA ASP A 18 -5.32 -4.43 9.32
C ASP A 18 -5.13 -5.47 10.43
N PHE A 19 -4.40 -5.07 11.45
CA PHE A 19 -4.20 -5.81 12.69
C PHE A 19 -4.55 -4.92 13.89
N CYS A 20 -4.97 -5.53 14.99
CA CYS A 20 -4.98 -4.88 16.29
C CYS A 20 -3.66 -5.15 17.02
N GLU A 21 -3.46 -4.47 18.14
CA GLU A 21 -2.33 -4.67 19.06
C GLU A 21 -2.02 -6.15 19.35
N LEU A 22 -3.04 -6.98 19.57
CA LEU A 22 -2.87 -8.39 19.91
C LEU A 22 -2.54 -9.29 18.71
N CYS A 23 -2.89 -8.86 17.50
CA CYS A 23 -2.74 -9.68 16.29
C CYS A 23 -1.55 -9.26 15.43
N LYS A 24 -0.90 -8.11 15.70
CA LYS A 24 0.17 -7.58 14.84
C LYS A 24 1.39 -8.51 14.69
N SER A 25 1.63 -9.39 15.65
CA SER A 25 2.71 -10.39 15.64
C SER A 25 2.25 -11.79 15.23
N THR A 26 0.97 -11.96 14.87
CA THR A 26 0.44 -13.27 14.47
C THR A 26 0.68 -13.51 12.98
N SER A 27 1.28 -14.66 12.65
CA SER A 27 1.40 -15.10 11.27
C SER A 27 0.02 -15.47 10.72
N ARG A 28 -0.27 -15.05 9.48
CA ARG A 28 -1.51 -15.38 8.76
C ARG A 28 -1.16 -16.06 7.45
N PRO A 29 -1.95 -17.06 7.00
CA PRO A 29 -1.60 -17.85 5.82
C PRO A 29 -1.43 -17.06 4.51
N ASN A 30 -2.04 -15.87 4.41
CA ASN A 30 -1.98 -15.01 3.22
C ASN A 30 -1.37 -13.63 3.50
N HIS A 31 -0.47 -13.54 4.50
CA HIS A 31 0.21 -12.30 4.83
C HIS A 31 1.62 -12.60 5.33
N ASP A 32 2.60 -11.99 4.69
CA ASP A 32 3.99 -12.06 5.10
C ASP A 32 4.21 -11.32 6.43
N SER A 33 4.74 -12.00 7.44
CA SER A 33 5.00 -11.40 8.76
C SER A 33 6.09 -10.33 8.75
N ASP A 34 6.94 -10.31 7.72
CA ASP A 34 8.02 -9.32 7.58
C ASP A 34 7.53 -7.99 6.98
N HIS A 35 6.27 -7.94 6.56
CA HIS A 35 5.65 -6.70 6.11
C HIS A 35 5.58 -5.66 7.23
N LEU A 36 6.15 -4.48 6.95
CA LEU A 36 6.07 -3.31 7.82
C LEU A 36 4.62 -2.90 8.09
N LEU A 37 4.33 -2.65 9.37
CA LEU A 37 3.02 -2.21 9.86
C LEU A 37 3.09 -0.76 10.34
N LEU A 38 2.17 0.07 9.88
CA LEU A 38 1.95 1.43 10.37
C LEU A 38 1.05 1.40 11.60
N CYS A 39 1.55 1.86 12.75
CA CYS A 39 0.74 2.06 13.96
C CYS A 39 -0.10 3.34 13.83
N ILE A 40 -1.41 3.22 14.06
CA ILE A 40 -2.39 4.30 13.95
C ILE A 40 -3.00 4.51 15.34
N LYS A 41 -2.45 5.47 16.08
CA LYS A 41 -2.91 5.84 17.44
C LYS A 41 -4.30 6.47 17.43
N ASP A 42 -4.55 7.35 16.48
CA ASP A 42 -5.86 7.96 16.28
C ASP A 42 -6.19 7.99 14.79
N SER A 43 -7.13 7.12 14.40
CA SER A 43 -7.58 7.05 13.00
C SER A 43 -8.33 8.31 12.56
N SER A 44 -8.88 9.10 13.50
CA SER A 44 -9.66 10.31 13.20
C SER A 44 -8.78 11.43 12.63
N VAL A 45 -7.53 11.53 13.08
CA VAL A 45 -6.58 12.54 12.61
C VAL A 45 -6.16 12.30 11.16
N TYR A 46 -6.03 11.03 10.77
CA TYR A 46 -5.47 10.64 9.48
C TYR A 46 -6.50 10.12 8.48
N GLN A 47 -7.80 10.37 8.69
CA GLN A 47 -8.89 9.82 7.86
C GLN A 47 -8.69 10.00 6.34
N ARG A 48 -7.98 11.05 5.93
CA ARG A 48 -7.71 11.37 4.51
C ARG A 48 -6.42 10.75 3.97
N SER A 49 -5.62 10.08 4.81
CA SER A 49 -4.37 9.46 4.38
C SER A 49 -4.67 8.17 3.61
N VAL A 50 -4.17 8.12 2.37
CA VAL A 50 -4.29 6.95 1.50
C VAL A 50 -3.66 5.71 2.13
N TYR A 51 -2.60 5.88 2.93
CA TYR A 51 -1.90 4.79 3.59
C TYR A 51 -2.72 4.12 4.70
N ILE A 52 -3.70 4.79 5.29
CA ILE A 52 -4.58 4.19 6.32
C ILE A 52 -5.90 3.65 5.75
N SER A 53 -6.26 4.09 4.55
CA SER A 53 -7.47 3.66 3.84
C SER A 53 -7.30 2.29 3.19
N ASN A 54 -8.42 1.69 2.78
CA ASN A 54 -8.40 0.52 1.92
C ASN A 54 -7.95 0.94 0.50
N ARG A 55 -6.78 0.44 0.08
CA ARG A 55 -6.18 0.73 -1.23
C ARG A 55 -6.62 -0.23 -2.34
N SER A 56 -7.38 -1.28 -2.03
CA SER A 56 -7.85 -2.25 -3.03
C SER A 56 -8.84 -1.67 -4.05
N ARG A 57 -9.39 -0.48 -3.76
CA ARG A 57 -10.27 0.27 -4.66
C ARG A 57 -9.51 1.19 -5.61
N LEU A 58 -8.21 1.37 -5.42
CA LEU A 58 -7.36 2.15 -6.31
C LEU A 58 -6.93 1.24 -7.45
N CYS A 59 -7.75 1.14 -8.49
CA CYS A 59 -7.46 0.36 -9.68
C CYS A 59 -7.06 1.31 -10.81
N HIS A 60 -5.99 0.97 -11.52
CA HIS A 60 -5.53 1.69 -12.70
C HIS A 60 -5.63 0.76 -13.90
N ASP A 61 -6.83 0.66 -14.47
CA ASP A 61 -7.10 -0.26 -15.57
C ASP A 61 -6.27 0.06 -16.81
N GLY A 62 -5.74 -0.98 -17.46
CA GLY A 62 -4.85 -0.84 -18.61
C GLY A 62 -3.41 -0.40 -18.26
N ILE A 63 -3.12 -0.10 -17.00
CA ILE A 63 -1.77 0.23 -16.54
C ILE A 63 -1.10 -1.00 -15.94
N LYS A 64 0.07 -1.31 -16.48
CA LYS A 64 0.94 -2.38 -16.02
C LYS A 64 2.11 -1.82 -15.21
N CYS A 65 2.53 -2.52 -14.17
CA CYS A 65 3.83 -2.24 -13.55
C CYS A 65 4.95 -2.73 -14.46
N ASP A 66 5.87 -1.87 -14.85
CA ASP A 66 6.94 -2.21 -15.80
C ASP A 66 8.01 -3.13 -15.20
N SER A 67 8.05 -3.28 -13.87
CA SER A 67 8.95 -4.22 -13.23
C SER A 67 8.34 -5.59 -12.99
N CYS A 68 7.25 -5.68 -12.23
CA CYS A 68 6.66 -6.97 -11.85
C CYS A 68 5.58 -7.46 -12.82
N LEU A 69 5.27 -6.66 -13.85
CA LEU A 69 4.32 -6.97 -14.91
C LEU A 69 2.86 -7.16 -14.45
N ILE A 70 2.54 -6.81 -13.19
CA ILE A 70 1.15 -6.84 -12.71
C ILE A 70 0.29 -5.86 -13.52
N ASN A 71 -0.87 -6.33 -13.98
CA ASN A 71 -1.84 -5.56 -14.75
C ASN A 71 -3.26 -6.03 -14.36
N PRO A 72 -4.15 -5.14 -13.89
CA PRO A 72 -3.89 -3.71 -13.63
C PRO A 72 -3.04 -3.49 -12.38
N VAL A 73 -2.42 -2.31 -12.28
CA VAL A 73 -1.84 -1.85 -11.01
C VAL A 73 -2.96 -1.57 -10.03
N ILE A 74 -2.97 -2.30 -8.91
CA ILE A 74 -3.90 -2.10 -7.79
C ILE A 74 -3.13 -1.50 -6.61
N GLY A 75 -3.68 -0.47 -5.99
CA GLY A 75 -3.06 0.31 -4.93
C GLY A 75 -2.53 1.65 -5.44
N ILE A 76 -1.48 2.16 -4.81
CA ILE A 76 -0.85 3.41 -5.26
C ILE A 76 -0.01 3.11 -6.50
N ARG A 77 -0.22 3.89 -7.57
CA ARG A 77 0.64 3.90 -8.76
C ARG A 77 1.68 5.01 -8.64
N TYR A 78 2.90 4.71 -9.08
CA TYR A 78 3.98 5.67 -9.23
C TYR A 78 4.36 5.76 -10.70
N GLU A 79 4.30 6.95 -11.26
CA GLU A 79 4.71 7.23 -12.64
C GLU A 79 6.00 8.05 -12.62
N CYS A 80 7.04 7.50 -13.22
CA CYS A 80 8.34 8.14 -13.35
C CYS A 80 8.38 9.09 -14.55
N CYS A 81 9.27 10.08 -14.53
CA CYS A 81 9.53 10.97 -15.66
C CYS A 81 9.98 10.25 -16.96
N CYS A 82 10.39 8.99 -16.87
CA CYS A 82 10.73 8.14 -18.02
C CYS A 82 9.55 7.32 -18.55
N GLU A 83 8.30 7.69 -18.22
CA GLU A 83 7.07 6.97 -18.59
C GLU A 83 6.97 5.56 -18.00
N ILE A 84 7.80 5.25 -17.00
CA ILE A 84 7.80 3.98 -16.27
C ILE A 84 6.74 4.02 -15.18
N ASN A 85 5.91 2.99 -15.14
CA ASN A 85 4.86 2.76 -14.17
C ASN A 85 5.30 1.71 -13.15
N LEU A 86 5.27 2.05 -11.87
CA LEU A 86 5.50 1.10 -10.79
C LEU A 86 4.28 0.98 -9.89
N CYS A 87 4.03 -0.24 -9.42
CA CYS A 87 3.11 -0.48 -8.31
C CYS A 87 3.77 -0.12 -6.96
N GLU A 88 2.96 0.05 -5.92
CA GLU A 88 3.40 0.39 -4.55
C GLU A 88 4.55 -0.50 -4.04
N LYS A 89 4.47 -1.82 -4.29
CA LYS A 89 5.53 -2.77 -3.88
C LYS A 89 6.85 -2.51 -4.61
N CYS A 90 6.78 -2.34 -5.93
CA CYS A 90 7.94 -2.11 -6.78
C CYS A 90 8.59 -0.76 -6.50
N GLU A 91 7.80 0.26 -6.20
CA GLU A 91 8.34 1.53 -5.72
C GLU A 91 9.12 1.36 -4.42
N PHE A 92 8.55 0.66 -3.45
CA PHE A 92 9.18 0.52 -2.13
C PHE A 92 10.52 -0.20 -2.15
N ILE A 93 10.71 -1.19 -3.03
CA ILE A 93 11.96 -1.96 -3.12
C ILE A 93 13.05 -1.26 -3.96
N ASP A 94 12.80 -0.03 -4.42
CA ASP A 94 13.78 0.83 -5.11
C ASP A 94 14.50 0.19 -6.31
N ILE A 95 13.77 -0.62 -7.07
CA ILE A 95 14.26 -1.29 -8.29
C ILE A 95 14.46 -0.38 -9.52
N HIS A 96 14.07 0.89 -9.42
CA HIS A 96 14.31 1.91 -10.44
C HIS A 96 15.01 3.10 -9.80
N ASP A 97 15.68 3.94 -10.60
CA ASP A 97 16.49 5.07 -10.11
C ASP A 97 15.69 5.94 -9.12
N GLN A 98 16.23 6.11 -7.91
CA GLN A 98 15.61 6.91 -6.86
C GLN A 98 15.77 8.42 -7.11
N ASN A 99 16.72 8.82 -7.97
CA ASN A 99 16.93 10.23 -8.32
C ASN A 99 15.87 10.75 -9.29
N HIS A 100 15.14 9.85 -9.96
CA HIS A 100 14.07 10.26 -10.84
C HIS A 100 12.86 10.74 -10.05
N HIS A 101 12.32 11.89 -10.47
CA HIS A 101 11.06 12.37 -9.95
C HIS A 101 9.92 11.42 -10.33
N ARG A 102 9.05 11.14 -9.35
CA ARG A 102 7.90 10.25 -9.51
C ARG A 102 6.64 10.92 -9.05
N THR A 103 5.63 10.85 -9.90
CA THR A 103 4.28 11.28 -9.58
C THR A 103 3.55 10.15 -8.87
N LYS A 104 3.10 10.41 -7.66
CA LYS A 104 2.24 9.50 -6.90
C LYS A 104 0.78 9.69 -7.35
N ILE A 105 0.20 8.65 -7.93
CA ILE A 105 -1.16 8.66 -8.46
C ILE A 105 -2.03 7.77 -7.55
N THR A 106 -3.04 8.38 -6.92
CA THR A 106 -3.95 7.70 -5.98
C THR A 106 -5.41 7.81 -6.41
N ALA A 107 -5.69 8.40 -7.57
CA ALA A 107 -7.01 8.40 -8.17
C ALA A 107 -7.13 7.20 -9.11
N PRO A 108 -8.16 6.34 -8.97
CA PRO A 108 -8.40 5.26 -9.92
C PRO A 108 -8.70 5.82 -11.32
N ILE A 109 -8.49 4.99 -12.34
CA ILE A 109 -8.79 5.30 -13.75
C ILE A 109 -9.95 4.43 -14.21
#